data_AF-A0A2S4W9J8-F1
#
_entry.id   AF-A0A2S4W9J8-F1
#
_cell.length_a   1.000
_cell.length_b   1.000
_cell.length_c   1.000
_cell.angle_alpha   90.00
_cell.angle_beta   90.00
_cell.angle_gamma   90.00
#
_symmetry.space_group_name_H-M   'P 1'
#
loop_
_entity.id
_entity.type
_entity.pdbx_description
1 polymer ?
#
loop_
_entity_poly.entity_id
_entity_poly.type
_entity_poly.pdbx_seq_one_letter_code
_entity_poly.pdbx_strand_id
1 'polypeptide(L)'
;MAPQIYIIIFAQAYEEFRLPELESIDVLFNLGIDYLGLEIDVYRPYMKIGLENEEKARLLGSRAILIKHIIRHWADAPSYPELHLLNQENESLWGGYAEIHTFKVTVNSYKATLTQTRKKEIIESLSYMAFKGEIILQDPQVEIMIIEEDLVGSKNLRRSRNLVDKFDLKKRIYGVRAGAKRLGRKDESKLRSEPYKLPDGTWSHEKPDYVPPSKPWEMSEVLDGLLLFASQMLKPNGRLVYWLPTASQDYNHSDLPHLNGLKLIANSCQDFGKWQRRLITMQKEDPDQLDTSSELLDDFKDLKIDDSPPPLLGHRHFRDKYMKGFS
;
A
#
# COMPACT_ATOMS: atom_id res chain seq x y z
N MET A 1 30.54 9.58 0.47
CA MET A 1 30.22 10.65 -0.52
C MET A 1 29.14 11.52 0.07
N ALA A 2 29.08 12.81 -0.29
CA ALA A 2 27.95 13.64 0.12
C ALA A 2 26.64 13.07 -0.48
N PRO A 3 25.52 13.11 0.25
CA PRO A 3 24.27 12.56 -0.25
C PRO A 3 23.76 13.36 -1.46
N GLN A 4 23.17 12.64 -2.40
CA GLN A 4 22.40 13.19 -3.49
C GLN A 4 21.02 13.60 -2.99
N ILE A 5 20.60 14.83 -3.30
CA ILE A 5 19.30 15.37 -2.90
C ILE A 5 18.21 14.93 -3.89
N TYR A 6 17.10 14.44 -3.34
CA TYR A 6 15.90 14.05 -4.06
C TYR A 6 14.68 14.76 -3.47
N ILE A 7 13.69 15.03 -4.32
CA ILE A 7 12.34 15.44 -3.93
C ILE A 7 11.41 14.23 -4.10
N ILE A 8 10.80 13.81 -3.00
CA ILE A 8 9.68 12.87 -3.01
C ILE A 8 8.40 13.66 -3.23
N ILE A 9 7.57 13.23 -4.19
CA ILE A 9 6.20 13.70 -4.35
C ILE A 9 5.26 12.60 -3.88
N PHE A 10 4.43 12.89 -2.90
CA PHE A 10 3.49 11.92 -2.34
C PHE A 10 2.11 11.95 -3.01
N ALA A 11 1.43 10.80 -2.95
CA ALA A 11 -0.01 10.73 -3.09
C ALA A 11 -0.68 11.56 -1.98
N GLN A 12 -1.74 12.29 -2.34
CA GLN A 12 -2.50 13.16 -1.42
C GLN A 12 -3.54 12.35 -0.62
N ALA A 13 -3.05 11.35 0.10
CA ALA A 13 -3.80 10.50 1.01
C ALA A 13 -2.85 9.90 2.07
N TYR A 14 -3.38 9.64 3.26
CA TYR A 14 -2.66 8.97 4.36
C TYR A 14 -1.37 9.70 4.76
N GLU A 15 -1.46 11.02 4.94
CA GLU A 15 -0.34 11.91 5.24
C GLU A 15 0.49 11.41 6.43
N GLU A 16 -0.16 11.00 7.51
CA GLU A 16 0.46 10.50 8.72
C GLU A 16 1.22 9.17 8.52
N PHE A 17 0.96 8.43 7.44
CA PHE A 17 1.64 7.18 7.13
C PHE A 17 2.88 7.37 6.24
N ARG A 18 3.11 8.57 5.69
CA ARG A 18 4.26 8.84 4.81
C ARG A 18 5.59 8.59 5.52
N LEU A 19 5.76 9.12 6.73
CA LEU A 19 7.01 8.98 7.48
C LEU A 19 7.21 7.52 7.95
N PRO A 20 6.23 6.85 8.58
CA PRO A 20 6.36 5.42 8.91
C PRO A 20 6.67 4.52 7.71
N GLU A 21 6.10 4.81 6.54
CA GLU A 21 6.42 4.06 5.31
C GLU A 21 7.90 4.24 4.91
N LEU A 22 8.39 5.48 4.88
CA LEU A 22 9.79 5.75 4.55
C LEU A 22 10.75 5.06 5.54
N GLU A 23 10.50 5.22 6.84
CA GLU A 23 11.33 4.61 7.89
C GLU A 23 11.32 3.09 7.81
N SER A 24 10.17 2.48 7.53
CA SER A 24 10.06 1.03 7.38
C SER A 24 10.86 0.50 6.19
N ILE A 25 10.81 1.20 5.05
CA ILE A 25 11.58 0.83 3.86
C ILE A 25 13.07 1.07 4.09
N ASP A 26 13.42 2.17 4.77
CA ASP A 26 14.80 2.49 5.11
C ASP A 26 15.44 1.40 5.97
N VAL A 27 14.77 0.99 7.05
CA VAL A 27 15.24 -0.10 7.93
C VAL A 27 15.35 -1.42 7.15
N LEU A 28 14.38 -1.71 6.26
CA LEU A 28 14.34 -2.98 5.54
C LEU A 28 15.47 -3.11 4.50
N PHE A 29 15.83 -2.01 3.83
CA PHE A 29 16.81 -2.01 2.75
C PHE A 29 18.12 -1.29 3.08
N ASN A 30 18.24 -0.76 4.30
CA ASN A 30 19.36 0.03 4.77
C ASN A 30 19.70 1.17 3.79
N LEU A 31 18.70 2.01 3.46
CA LEU A 31 18.88 3.07 2.48
C LEU A 31 19.74 4.22 3.05
N GLY A 32 19.65 4.48 4.35
CA GLY A 32 20.26 5.63 5.00
C GLY A 32 19.60 6.92 4.52
N ILE A 33 18.28 7.03 4.70
CA ILE A 33 17.54 8.25 4.34
C ILE A 33 18.01 9.40 5.22
N ASP A 34 18.56 10.45 4.61
CA ASP A 34 18.98 11.67 5.30
C ASP A 34 17.89 12.74 5.16
N TYR A 35 17.33 13.22 6.27
CA TYR A 35 16.32 14.28 6.26
C TYR A 35 16.92 15.69 6.18
N LEU A 36 18.25 15.79 5.97
CA LEU A 36 18.99 17.04 5.68
C LEU A 36 18.87 18.10 6.79
N GLY A 37 18.53 17.69 8.02
CA GLY A 37 18.25 18.60 9.14
C GLY A 37 17.01 19.50 8.93
N LEU A 38 16.15 19.17 7.95
CA LEU A 38 14.95 19.94 7.64
C LEU A 38 13.80 19.53 8.57
N GLU A 39 12.93 20.48 8.89
CA GLU A 39 11.67 20.18 9.58
C GLU A 39 10.76 19.34 8.67
N ILE A 40 10.23 18.25 9.22
CA ILE A 40 9.39 17.31 8.50
C ILE A 40 7.92 17.71 8.64
N ASP A 41 7.34 18.24 7.56
CA ASP A 41 5.89 18.44 7.43
C ASP A 41 5.28 17.32 6.59
N VAL A 42 4.63 16.36 7.27
CA VAL A 42 3.95 15.22 6.62
C VAL A 42 2.72 15.63 5.81
N TYR A 43 2.17 16.82 6.00
CA TYR A 43 1.03 17.33 5.23
C TYR A 43 1.47 18.04 3.94
N ARG A 44 2.71 18.51 3.88
CA ARG A 44 3.31 19.03 2.65
C ARG A 44 3.41 17.91 1.61
N PRO A 45 3.00 18.13 0.35
CA PRO A 45 2.93 17.08 -0.67
C PRO A 45 4.32 16.64 -1.18
N TYR A 46 5.36 17.41 -0.85
CA TYR A 46 6.75 17.15 -1.21
C TYR A 46 7.65 17.14 0.02
N MET A 47 8.67 16.29 -0.03
CA MET A 47 9.70 16.16 0.99
C MET A 47 11.06 16.07 0.32
N LYS A 48 12.04 16.85 0.80
CA LYS A 48 13.44 16.73 0.38
C LYS A 48 14.12 15.68 1.25
N ILE A 49 14.87 14.78 0.62
CA ILE A 49 15.69 13.78 1.30
C ILE A 49 17.06 13.66 0.62
N GLY A 50 18.05 13.23 1.38
CA GLY A 50 19.34 12.77 0.89
C GLY A 50 19.37 11.24 0.76
N LEU A 51 19.92 10.77 -0.35
CA LEU A 51 20.25 9.36 -0.57
C LEU A 51 21.66 9.25 -1.15
N GLU A 52 22.33 8.13 -0.93
CA GLU A 52 23.69 7.93 -1.41
C GLU A 52 23.80 7.95 -2.95
N ASN A 53 22.83 7.34 -3.64
CA ASN A 53 22.86 7.15 -5.09
C ASN A 53 21.46 6.87 -5.67
N GLU A 54 21.39 6.82 -7.00
CA GLU A 54 20.15 6.57 -7.75
C GLU A 54 19.59 5.16 -7.55
N GLU A 55 20.44 4.16 -7.29
CA GLU A 55 19.99 2.78 -7.05
C GLU A 55 19.11 2.70 -5.79
N LYS A 56 19.50 3.38 -4.71
CA LYS A 56 18.69 3.50 -3.50
C LYS A 56 17.39 4.26 -3.73
N ALA A 57 17.42 5.31 -4.56
CA ALA A 57 16.20 6.04 -4.94
C ALA A 57 15.22 5.14 -5.72
N ARG A 58 15.72 4.35 -6.67
CA ARG A 58 14.92 3.36 -7.40
C ARG A 58 14.37 2.28 -6.46
N LEU A 59 15.18 1.79 -5.53
CA LEU A 59 14.75 0.78 -4.56
C LEU A 59 13.63 1.31 -3.66
N LEU A 60 13.75 2.54 -3.14
CA LEU A 60 12.70 3.22 -2.40
C LEU A 60 11.40 3.29 -3.22
N GLY A 61 11.48 3.79 -4.46
CA GLY A 61 10.31 3.90 -5.35
C GLY A 61 9.68 2.57 -5.72
N SER A 62 10.46 1.48 -5.79
CA SER A 62 9.96 0.14 -6.10
C SER A 62 9.12 -0.49 -4.98
N ARG A 63 9.22 0.04 -3.75
CA ARG A 63 8.59 -0.49 -2.54
C ARG A 63 7.52 0.41 -1.98
N ALA A 64 7.71 1.71 -2.11
CA ALA A 64 6.79 2.70 -1.58
C ALA A 64 5.43 2.67 -2.30
N ILE A 65 4.39 2.82 -1.51
CA ILE A 65 3.01 2.87 -1.94
C ILE A 65 2.59 4.34 -2.04
N LEU A 66 2.93 5.19 -1.06
CA LEU A 66 2.48 6.59 -1.07
C LEU A 66 3.33 7.52 -1.92
N ILE A 67 4.43 7.05 -2.51
CA ILE A 67 5.29 7.85 -3.38
C ILE A 67 4.80 7.80 -4.83
N LYS A 68 4.60 8.97 -5.45
CA LYS A 68 4.29 9.13 -6.87
C LYS A 68 5.54 9.31 -7.73
N HIS A 69 6.43 10.19 -7.28
CA HIS A 69 7.69 10.49 -7.95
C HIS A 69 8.82 10.63 -6.94
N ILE A 70 10.01 10.19 -7.34
CA ILE A 70 11.28 10.51 -6.69
C ILE A 70 12.12 11.20 -7.76
N ILE A 71 12.42 12.47 -7.54
CA ILE A 71 13.02 13.33 -8.56
C ILE A 71 14.37 13.80 -8.04
N ARG A 72 15.41 13.70 -8.85
CA ARG A 72 16.70 14.29 -8.51
C ARG A 72 16.53 15.81 -8.45
N HIS A 73 16.88 16.41 -7.31
CA HIS A 73 16.79 17.85 -7.15
C HIS A 73 17.92 18.55 -7.92
N TRP A 74 17.54 19.55 -8.73
CA TRP A 74 18.49 20.39 -9.48
C TRP A 74 18.56 21.80 -8.92
N ALA A 75 17.43 22.44 -8.62
CA ALA A 75 17.36 23.75 -8.00
C ALA A 75 15.96 23.99 -7.40
N ASP A 76 15.87 24.89 -6.43
CA ASP A 76 14.62 25.51 -5.97
C ASP A 76 14.89 26.95 -5.54
N ALA A 77 13.92 27.84 -5.75
CA ALA A 77 14.03 29.26 -5.42
C ALA A 77 12.62 29.86 -5.23
N PRO A 78 12.49 30.99 -4.51
CA PRO A 78 11.21 31.68 -4.34
C PRO A 78 10.72 32.39 -5.62
N SER A 79 11.55 32.52 -6.66
CA SER A 79 11.19 33.16 -7.93
C SER A 79 11.83 32.47 -9.13
N TYR A 80 11.19 32.57 -10.31
CA TYR A 80 11.72 32.00 -11.56
C TYR A 80 13.08 32.58 -11.99
N PRO A 81 13.33 33.90 -11.91
CA PRO A 81 14.65 34.44 -12.26
C PRO A 81 15.78 33.83 -11.42
N GLU A 82 15.58 33.70 -10.11
CA GLU A 82 16.55 33.08 -9.20
C GLU A 82 16.68 31.58 -9.44
N LEU A 83 15.56 30.89 -9.70
CA LEU A 83 15.55 29.47 -10.07
C LEU A 83 16.40 29.21 -11.32
N HIS A 84 16.27 30.07 -12.34
CA HIS A 84 17.01 29.94 -13.59
C HIS A 84 18.51 30.14 -13.39
N LEU A 85 18.93 31.10 -12.56
CA LEU A 85 20.34 31.31 -12.21
C LEU A 85 20.92 30.08 -11.51
N LEU A 86 20.28 29.60 -10.44
CA LEU A 86 20.74 28.43 -9.70
C LEU A 86 20.77 27.16 -10.57
N ASN A 87 19.77 26.98 -11.43
CA ASN A 87 19.74 25.82 -12.31
C ASN A 87 20.83 25.87 -13.39
N GLN A 88 21.24 27.06 -13.87
CA GLN A 88 22.38 27.22 -14.77
C GLN A 88 23.69 26.89 -14.06
N GLU A 89 23.89 27.34 -12.82
CA GLU A 89 25.06 26.98 -12.02
C GLU A 89 25.16 25.45 -11.79
N ASN A 90 24.00 24.78 -11.72
CA ASN A 90 23.89 23.34 -11.56
C ASN A 90 23.86 22.55 -12.89
N GLU A 91 24.38 23.10 -13.98
CA GLU A 91 24.46 22.43 -15.29
C GLU A 91 25.11 21.03 -15.21
N SER A 92 26.11 20.86 -14.34
CA SER A 92 26.76 19.56 -14.13
C SER A 92 25.79 18.43 -13.72
N LEU A 93 24.63 18.75 -13.16
CA LEU A 93 23.61 17.76 -12.76
C LEU A 93 22.72 17.30 -13.93
N TRP A 94 22.59 18.10 -14.99
CA TRP A 94 21.61 17.85 -16.05
C TRP A 94 22.15 17.92 -17.49
N GLY A 95 23.32 18.54 -17.72
CA GLY A 95 23.89 18.74 -19.05
C GLY A 95 24.10 17.46 -19.84
N GLY A 96 24.52 16.38 -19.16
CA GLY A 96 24.67 15.05 -19.80
C GLY A 96 23.35 14.45 -20.32
N TYR A 97 22.21 14.87 -19.77
CA TYR A 97 20.90 14.44 -20.27
C TYR A 97 20.48 15.23 -21.52
N ALA A 98 20.81 16.52 -21.56
CA ALA A 98 20.38 17.45 -22.59
C ALA A 98 20.84 17.07 -24.01
N GLU A 99 21.97 16.39 -24.14
CA GLU A 99 22.59 16.12 -25.44
C GLU A 99 21.96 14.96 -26.21
N ILE A 100 21.59 13.88 -25.51
CA ILE A 100 21.31 12.58 -26.16
C ILE A 100 19.93 12.01 -25.82
N HIS A 101 19.28 12.44 -24.74
CA HIS A 101 18.09 11.76 -24.23
C HIS A 101 16.79 12.33 -24.76
N THR A 102 15.85 11.45 -25.07
CA THR A 102 14.45 11.86 -25.29
C THR A 102 13.87 12.42 -24.01
N PHE A 103 13.04 13.47 -24.13
CA PHE A 103 12.58 14.18 -22.95
C PHE A 103 11.14 14.66 -23.03
N LYS A 104 10.57 14.96 -21.87
CA LYS A 104 9.38 15.82 -21.74
C LYS A 104 9.57 16.78 -20.58
N VAL A 105 8.84 17.89 -20.63
CA VAL A 105 8.77 18.85 -19.53
C VAL A 105 7.36 18.83 -18.94
N THR A 106 7.24 18.67 -17.63
CA THR A 106 5.98 18.72 -16.91
C THR A 106 5.96 19.85 -15.91
N VAL A 107 4.84 20.58 -15.89
CA VAL A 107 4.64 21.72 -14.97
C VAL A 107 3.44 21.41 -14.08
N ASN A 108 3.72 21.28 -12.79
CA ASN A 108 2.77 20.98 -11.74
C ASN A 108 2.67 22.15 -10.76
N SER A 109 1.49 22.30 -10.16
CA SER A 109 1.25 23.29 -9.11
C SER A 109 0.52 22.63 -7.95
N TYR A 110 0.91 22.98 -6.73
CA TYR A 110 0.18 22.65 -5.52
C TYR A 110 -0.62 23.85 -5.05
N LYS A 111 -1.87 23.62 -4.62
CA LYS A 111 -2.86 24.64 -4.21
C LYS A 111 -3.28 25.69 -5.27
N ALA A 112 -2.66 25.69 -6.45
CA ALA A 112 -3.05 26.52 -7.59
C ALA A 112 -3.42 25.69 -8.83
N THR A 113 -4.16 26.29 -9.76
CA THR A 113 -4.42 25.73 -11.10
C THR A 113 -3.69 26.57 -12.13
N LEU A 114 -2.80 25.94 -12.91
CA LEU A 114 -2.11 26.60 -14.02
C LEU A 114 -2.86 26.45 -15.34
N THR A 115 -3.00 27.56 -16.06
CA THR A 115 -3.52 27.57 -17.44
C THR A 115 -2.51 26.94 -18.39
N GLN A 116 -2.98 26.43 -19.53
CA GLN A 116 -2.09 25.86 -20.54
C GLN A 116 -1.12 26.91 -21.11
N THR A 117 -1.58 28.15 -21.27
CA THR A 117 -0.73 29.27 -21.67
C THR A 117 0.41 29.48 -20.67
N ARG A 118 0.11 29.50 -19.37
CA ARG A 118 1.12 29.68 -18.33
C ARG A 118 2.12 28.52 -18.28
N LYS A 119 1.65 27.29 -18.44
CA LYS A 119 2.53 26.12 -18.53
C LYS A 119 3.49 26.22 -19.71
N LYS A 120 2.99 26.68 -20.87
CA LYS A 120 3.82 26.89 -22.06
C LYS A 120 4.90 27.95 -21.82
N GLU A 121 4.54 29.10 -21.24
CA GLU A 121 5.51 30.15 -20.88
C GLU A 121 6.63 29.64 -19.96
N ILE A 122 6.27 28.84 -18.95
CA ILE A 122 7.22 28.24 -18.01
C ILE A 122 8.16 27.26 -18.73
N ILE A 123 7.64 26.45 -19.65
CA ILE A 123 8.46 25.51 -20.43
C ILE A 123 9.42 26.28 -21.35
N GLU A 124 8.94 27.35 -22.01
CA GLU A 124 9.76 28.18 -22.89
C GLU A 124 10.86 28.95 -22.13
N SER A 125 10.62 29.30 -20.86
CA SER A 125 11.63 29.96 -20.03
C SER A 125 12.82 29.06 -19.66
N LEU A 126 12.69 27.73 -19.82
CA LEU A 126 13.78 26.76 -19.67
C LEU A 126 14.66 26.60 -20.94
N SER A 127 14.42 27.39 -21.99
CA SER A 127 15.14 27.27 -23.27
C SER A 127 16.67 27.33 -23.16
N TYR A 128 17.22 27.98 -22.12
CA TYR A 128 18.66 28.00 -21.85
C TYR A 128 19.26 26.62 -21.58
N MET A 129 18.46 25.62 -21.18
CA MET A 129 18.92 24.25 -20.93
C MET A 129 19.27 23.51 -22.23
N ALA A 130 18.81 24.00 -23.39
CA ALA A 130 19.19 23.52 -24.71
C ALA A 130 19.10 22.00 -24.92
N PHE A 131 18.06 21.34 -24.39
CA PHE A 131 17.82 19.91 -24.62
C PHE A 131 17.57 19.65 -26.12
N LYS A 132 18.40 18.80 -26.72
CA LYS A 132 18.41 18.49 -28.17
C LYS A 132 17.68 17.22 -28.55
N GLY A 133 17.39 16.35 -27.58
CA GLY A 133 16.72 15.07 -27.83
C GLY A 133 15.27 15.21 -28.32
N GLU A 134 14.69 14.13 -28.80
CA GLU A 134 13.31 14.12 -29.28
C GLU A 134 12.32 14.30 -28.11
N ILE A 135 11.26 15.10 -28.35
CA ILE A 135 10.21 15.31 -27.35
C ILE A 135 9.23 14.13 -27.40
N ILE A 136 9.25 13.28 -26.36
CA ILE A 136 8.38 12.12 -26.24
C ILE A 136 7.48 12.27 -25.00
N LEU A 137 6.16 12.35 -25.22
CA LEU A 137 5.20 12.56 -24.12
C LEU A 137 4.93 11.30 -23.29
N GLN A 138 5.13 10.11 -23.88
CA GLN A 138 4.88 8.83 -23.25
C GLN A 138 6.18 8.05 -23.11
N ASP A 139 6.57 7.75 -21.86
CA ASP A 139 7.78 7.01 -21.52
C ASP A 139 9.10 7.61 -22.10
N PRO A 140 9.39 8.91 -21.87
CA PRO A 140 10.67 9.48 -22.25
C PRO A 140 11.80 8.95 -21.36
N GLN A 141 13.04 9.06 -21.85
CA GLN A 141 14.20 8.75 -21.03
C GLN A 141 14.39 9.73 -19.86
N VAL A 142 13.99 11.00 -20.06
CA VAL A 142 14.12 12.06 -19.04
C VAL A 142 12.83 12.86 -18.91
N GLU A 143 12.33 13.02 -17.68
CA GLU A 143 11.25 13.93 -17.35
C GLU A 143 11.78 15.10 -16.52
N ILE A 144 11.70 16.30 -17.07
CA ILE A 144 12.02 17.53 -16.34
C ILE A 144 10.73 18.02 -15.70
N MET A 145 10.67 18.03 -14.37
CA MET A 145 9.48 18.46 -13.64
C MET A 145 9.72 19.80 -12.92
N ILE A 146 8.90 20.79 -13.24
CA ILE A 146 8.78 22.04 -12.48
C ILE A 146 7.56 21.94 -11.57
N ILE A 147 7.73 22.33 -10.31
CA ILE A 147 6.68 22.34 -9.30
C ILE A 147 6.59 23.72 -8.68
N GLU A 148 5.40 24.32 -8.73
CA GLU A 148 5.09 25.55 -8.00
C GLU A 148 4.31 25.22 -6.72
N GLU A 149 4.73 25.79 -5.60
CA GLU A 149 3.98 25.81 -4.35
C GLU A 149 3.42 27.21 -4.09
N ASP A 150 2.10 27.35 -4.09
CA ASP A 150 1.46 28.58 -3.61
C ASP A 150 1.27 28.51 -2.08
N LEU A 151 2.09 29.25 -1.36
CA LEU A 151 2.03 29.38 0.10
C LEU A 151 0.88 30.29 0.58
N VAL A 152 0.35 31.14 -0.31
CA VAL A 152 -0.69 32.12 0.02
C VAL A 152 -2.02 31.55 -0.48
N GLY A 153 -2.58 30.60 0.27
CA GLY A 153 -3.76 29.82 -0.13
C GLY A 153 -4.82 30.60 -0.92
N SER A 154 -4.86 30.39 -2.24
CA SER A 154 -5.88 30.99 -3.10
C SER A 154 -7.28 30.44 -2.73
N LYS A 155 -8.23 31.35 -2.48
CA LYS A 155 -9.64 31.06 -2.12
C LYS A 155 -10.41 30.22 -3.16
N ASN A 156 -9.86 30.06 -4.36
CA ASN A 156 -10.43 29.25 -5.44
C ASN A 156 -9.67 27.92 -5.58
N LEU A 157 -9.75 27.07 -4.56
CA LEU A 157 -9.14 25.75 -4.55
C LEU A 157 -9.94 24.79 -5.47
N ARG A 158 -9.85 24.96 -6.79
CA ARG A 158 -10.15 23.85 -7.71
C ARG A 158 -9.01 22.86 -7.53
N ARG A 159 -9.24 21.83 -6.70
CA ARG A 159 -8.28 20.74 -6.46
C ARG A 159 -7.69 20.31 -7.81
N SER A 160 -6.37 20.50 -7.98
CA SER A 160 -5.67 19.96 -9.13
C SER A 160 -5.96 18.47 -9.21
N ARG A 161 -6.72 18.05 -10.23
CA ARG A 161 -7.16 16.66 -10.39
C ARG A 161 -5.98 15.69 -10.49
N ASN A 162 -4.82 16.17 -10.93
CA ASN A 162 -3.63 15.34 -11.17
C ASN A 162 -2.92 14.91 -9.87
N LEU A 163 -3.11 15.62 -8.76
CA LEU A 163 -2.47 15.25 -7.49
C LEU A 163 -3.36 14.36 -6.61
N VAL A 164 -4.68 14.42 -6.80
CA VAL A 164 -5.66 13.58 -6.09
C VAL A 164 -5.86 12.27 -6.86
N ASP A 165 -4.95 11.31 -6.69
CA ASP A 165 -5.20 9.95 -7.15
C ASP A 165 -5.78 9.12 -6.02
N LYS A 166 -6.91 8.48 -6.31
CA LYS A 166 -7.52 7.50 -5.42
C LYS A 166 -6.72 6.22 -5.54
N PHE A 167 -6.05 5.82 -4.46
CA PHE A 167 -5.30 4.57 -4.40
C PHE A 167 -6.24 3.37 -4.61
N ASP A 168 -6.24 2.78 -5.81
CA ASP A 168 -7.11 1.66 -6.15
C ASP A 168 -6.43 0.31 -5.92
N LEU A 169 -6.51 -0.15 -4.68
CA LEU A 169 -6.06 -1.48 -4.26
C LEU A 169 -6.68 -2.63 -5.09
N LYS A 170 -7.81 -2.42 -5.78
CA LYS A 170 -8.42 -3.47 -6.63
C LYS A 170 -7.52 -3.88 -7.80
N LYS A 171 -6.62 -3.02 -8.25
CA LYS A 171 -5.67 -3.32 -9.34
C LYS A 171 -4.47 -4.16 -8.89
N ARG A 172 -4.24 -4.32 -7.59
CA ARG A 172 -3.03 -4.96 -7.04
C ARG A 172 -3.22 -6.47 -6.80
N ILE A 173 -2.13 -7.24 -6.97
CA ILE A 173 -2.14 -8.71 -7.11
C ILE A 173 -2.43 -9.45 -5.77
N TYR A 174 -2.27 -8.77 -4.64
CA TYR A 174 -2.27 -9.36 -3.29
C TYR A 174 -3.65 -9.38 -2.58
N GLY A 175 -4.74 -9.64 -3.30
CA GLY A 175 -6.09 -9.70 -2.71
C GLY A 175 -6.79 -11.04 -2.98
N VAL A 176 -7.62 -11.50 -2.03
CA VAL A 176 -8.57 -12.60 -2.26
C VAL A 176 -9.64 -12.11 -3.24
N ARG A 177 -9.44 -12.40 -4.53
CA ARG A 177 -10.29 -11.91 -5.63
C ARG A 177 -11.53 -12.79 -5.91
N ALA A 178 -11.54 -14.00 -5.37
CA ALA A 178 -12.65 -14.94 -5.45
C ALA A 178 -13.00 -15.44 -4.06
N GLY A 179 -14.26 -15.87 -3.84
CA GLY A 179 -14.63 -16.45 -2.55
C GLY A 179 -13.78 -17.68 -2.25
N ALA A 180 -13.24 -17.75 -1.02
CA ALA A 180 -12.44 -18.87 -0.59
C ALA A 180 -13.27 -20.17 -0.66
N LYS A 181 -12.60 -21.27 -0.99
CA LYS A 181 -13.19 -22.61 -1.04
C LYS A 181 -12.27 -23.57 -0.31
N ARG A 182 -12.87 -24.52 0.40
CA ARG A 182 -12.17 -25.68 0.98
C ARG A 182 -12.72 -26.95 0.39
N LEU A 183 -11.96 -28.04 0.52
CA LEU A 183 -12.44 -29.37 0.15
C LEU A 183 -13.70 -29.71 0.94
N GLY A 184 -14.65 -30.34 0.26
CA GLY A 184 -15.91 -30.75 0.86
C GLY A 184 -17.11 -30.54 -0.05
N ARG A 185 -18.28 -30.95 0.43
CA ARG A 185 -19.55 -30.79 -0.30
C ARG A 185 -20.41 -29.77 0.42
N LYS A 186 -21.17 -28.97 -0.35
CA LYS A 186 -22.16 -28.03 0.20
C LYS A 186 -23.24 -28.74 1.03
N ASP A 187 -23.60 -29.93 0.57
CA ASP A 187 -24.54 -30.82 1.24
C ASP A 187 -23.75 -31.88 1.99
N GLU A 188 -23.68 -31.75 3.30
CA GLU A 188 -22.86 -32.62 4.16
C GLU A 188 -23.39 -34.06 4.18
N SER A 189 -24.68 -34.28 3.93
CA SER A 189 -25.26 -35.63 3.80
C SER A 189 -24.68 -36.43 2.63
N LYS A 190 -24.12 -35.73 1.63
CA LYS A 190 -23.47 -36.34 0.47
C LYS A 190 -21.96 -36.53 0.66
N LEU A 191 -21.41 -36.12 1.80
CA LEU A 191 -20.02 -36.37 2.15
C LEU A 191 -19.87 -37.87 2.44
N ARG A 192 -18.83 -38.48 1.86
CA ARG A 192 -18.54 -39.91 2.03
C ARG A 192 -17.30 -40.02 2.89
N SER A 193 -17.30 -40.95 3.85
CA SER A 193 -16.12 -41.34 4.61
C SER A 193 -15.14 -42.15 3.76
N GLU A 194 -15.66 -42.91 2.79
CA GLU A 194 -14.86 -43.79 1.95
C GLU A 194 -14.80 -43.31 0.48
N PRO A 195 -13.68 -43.58 -0.22
CA PRO A 195 -13.56 -43.33 -1.66
C PRO A 195 -14.69 -43.99 -2.45
N TYR A 196 -15.18 -43.32 -3.48
CA TYR A 196 -16.24 -43.87 -4.32
C TYR A 196 -15.67 -44.79 -5.38
N LYS A 197 -16.14 -46.04 -5.41
CA LYS A 197 -15.82 -47.00 -6.48
C LYS A 197 -16.86 -46.91 -7.59
N LEU A 198 -16.40 -46.81 -8.82
CA LEU A 198 -17.24 -46.80 -10.01
C LEU A 198 -17.67 -48.23 -10.38
N PRO A 199 -18.71 -48.39 -11.22
CA PRO A 199 -19.17 -49.72 -11.66
C PRO A 199 -18.10 -50.54 -12.39
N ASP A 200 -17.13 -49.89 -13.01
CA ASP A 200 -15.99 -50.50 -13.70
C ASP A 200 -14.87 -50.98 -12.74
N GLY A 201 -15.05 -50.78 -11.43
CA GLY A 201 -14.10 -51.18 -10.39
C GLY A 201 -12.99 -50.16 -10.13
N THR A 202 -12.91 -49.06 -10.87
CA THR A 202 -11.92 -47.98 -10.64
C THR A 202 -12.39 -47.02 -9.55
N TRP A 203 -11.46 -46.42 -8.81
CA TRP A 203 -11.81 -45.40 -7.83
C TRP A 203 -12.01 -44.05 -8.52
N SER A 204 -13.06 -43.32 -8.13
CA SER A 204 -13.40 -42.06 -8.80
C SER A 204 -12.28 -41.01 -8.74
N HIS A 205 -11.46 -41.04 -7.68
CA HIS A 205 -10.36 -40.09 -7.48
C HIS A 205 -9.09 -40.42 -8.28
N GLU A 206 -9.00 -41.62 -8.84
CA GLU A 206 -7.90 -42.05 -9.71
C GLU A 206 -8.11 -41.64 -11.17
N LYS A 207 -9.31 -41.15 -11.52
CA LYS A 207 -9.60 -40.72 -12.88
C LYS A 207 -8.82 -39.45 -13.24
N PRO A 208 -8.27 -39.34 -14.46
CA PRO A 208 -7.52 -38.15 -14.90
C PRO A 208 -8.33 -36.85 -14.88
N ASP A 209 -9.65 -36.95 -15.05
CA ASP A 209 -10.58 -35.82 -15.06
C ASP A 209 -11.25 -35.58 -13.69
N TYR A 210 -10.80 -36.27 -12.64
CA TYR A 210 -11.36 -36.09 -11.31
C TYR A 210 -11.06 -34.71 -10.74
N VAL A 211 -12.12 -33.97 -10.41
CA VAL A 211 -12.04 -32.71 -9.68
C VAL A 211 -12.61 -32.91 -8.28
N PRO A 212 -11.79 -32.77 -7.21
CA PRO A 212 -12.28 -32.86 -5.84
C PRO A 212 -13.43 -31.87 -5.58
N PRO A 213 -14.51 -32.30 -4.90
CA PRO A 213 -15.59 -31.40 -4.55
C PRO A 213 -15.08 -30.32 -3.59
N SER A 214 -15.57 -29.10 -3.79
CA SER A 214 -15.28 -27.97 -2.92
C SER A 214 -16.55 -27.29 -2.42
N LYS A 215 -16.49 -26.74 -1.21
CA LYS A 215 -17.53 -25.91 -0.61
C LYS A 215 -17.01 -24.51 -0.34
N PRO A 216 -17.89 -23.47 -0.33
CA PRO A 216 -17.50 -22.15 0.14
C PRO A 216 -16.85 -22.24 1.52
N TRP A 217 -15.78 -21.49 1.71
CA TRP A 217 -15.11 -21.34 2.99
C TRP A 217 -15.39 -19.93 3.50
N GLU A 218 -16.05 -19.84 4.64
CA GLU A 218 -16.51 -18.57 5.20
C GLU A 218 -15.29 -17.72 5.62
N MET A 219 -15.39 -16.40 5.50
CA MET A 219 -14.24 -15.50 5.69
C MET A 219 -13.68 -15.57 7.11
N SER A 220 -14.53 -15.65 8.12
CA SER A 220 -14.10 -15.78 9.52
C SER A 220 -13.33 -17.09 9.71
N GLU A 221 -13.85 -18.23 9.19
CA GLU A 221 -13.13 -19.52 9.24
C GLU A 221 -11.77 -19.48 8.51
N VAL A 222 -11.67 -18.74 7.40
CA VAL A 222 -10.41 -18.56 6.67
C VAL A 222 -9.44 -17.73 7.50
N LEU A 223 -9.91 -16.65 8.12
CA LEU A 223 -9.10 -15.77 8.96
C LEU A 223 -8.55 -16.53 10.16
N ASP A 224 -9.36 -17.34 10.84
CA ASP A 224 -8.93 -18.16 11.97
C ASP A 224 -7.76 -19.09 11.57
N GLY A 225 -7.91 -19.80 10.45
CA GLY A 225 -6.86 -20.68 9.93
C GLY A 225 -5.58 -19.93 9.54
N LEU A 226 -5.70 -18.73 8.95
CA LEU A 226 -4.56 -17.90 8.59
C LEU A 226 -3.85 -17.28 9.80
N LEU A 227 -4.61 -16.90 10.84
CA LEU A 227 -4.05 -16.38 12.09
C LEU A 227 -3.29 -17.48 12.83
N LEU A 228 -3.84 -18.69 12.90
CA LEU A 228 -3.17 -19.85 13.46
C LEU A 228 -1.89 -20.19 12.68
N PHE A 229 -1.96 -20.19 11.35
CA PHE A 229 -0.77 -20.39 10.53
C PHE A 229 0.29 -19.30 10.80
N ALA A 230 -0.14 -18.04 10.90
CA ALA A 230 0.77 -16.93 11.18
C ALA A 230 1.41 -17.03 12.58
N SER A 231 0.66 -17.42 13.61
CA SER A 231 1.22 -17.58 14.96
C SER A 231 2.30 -18.66 15.01
N GLN A 232 2.16 -19.73 14.22
CA GLN A 232 3.17 -20.78 14.12
C GLN A 232 4.40 -20.33 13.31
N MET A 233 4.18 -19.64 12.20
CA MET A 233 5.24 -19.37 11.20
C MET A 233 6.01 -18.06 11.44
N LEU A 234 5.43 -17.07 12.12
CA LEU A 234 6.12 -15.83 12.42
C LEU A 234 7.28 -16.08 13.39
N LYS A 235 8.37 -15.33 13.20
CA LYS A 235 9.43 -15.22 14.20
C LYS A 235 8.94 -14.41 15.41
N PRO A 236 9.53 -14.60 16.62
CA PRO A 236 9.27 -13.72 17.75
C PRO A 236 9.38 -12.24 17.34
N ASN A 237 8.45 -11.40 17.83
CA ASN A 237 8.30 -9.99 17.47
C ASN A 237 7.97 -9.71 15.99
N GLY A 238 7.72 -10.74 15.17
CA GLY A 238 7.31 -10.60 13.78
C GLY A 238 5.91 -9.99 13.65
N ARG A 239 5.71 -9.13 12.64
CA ARG A 239 4.43 -8.47 12.36
C ARG A 239 3.59 -9.26 11.35
N LEU A 240 2.31 -9.44 11.66
CA LEU A 240 1.28 -9.83 10.71
C LEU A 240 0.49 -8.60 10.32
N VAL A 241 0.31 -8.35 9.02
CA VAL A 241 -0.49 -7.23 8.51
C VAL A 241 -1.50 -7.75 7.50
N TYR A 242 -2.79 -7.47 7.71
CA TYR A 242 -3.85 -7.91 6.81
C TYR A 242 -5.03 -6.93 6.77
N TRP A 243 -5.81 -7.01 5.69
CA TRP A 243 -7.02 -6.21 5.53
C TRP A 243 -8.27 -7.00 5.96
N LEU A 244 -9.04 -6.44 6.88
CA LEU A 244 -10.32 -6.98 7.34
C LEU A 244 -11.48 -6.10 6.84
N PRO A 245 -12.34 -6.58 5.93
CA PRO A 245 -13.56 -5.88 5.59
C PRO A 245 -14.63 -6.05 6.68
N THR A 246 -15.27 -4.96 7.09
CA THR A 246 -16.29 -4.96 8.15
C THR A 246 -17.50 -4.15 7.73
N ALA A 247 -18.71 -4.63 8.03
CA ALA A 247 -19.93 -3.83 7.89
C ALA A 247 -19.97 -2.77 9.00
N SER A 248 -20.25 -1.51 8.67
CA SER A 248 -20.11 -0.40 9.64
C SER A 248 -21.08 -0.52 10.82
N GLN A 249 -22.27 -1.06 10.59
CA GLN A 249 -23.32 -1.21 11.62
C GLN A 249 -23.07 -2.39 12.57
N ASP A 250 -22.28 -3.37 12.12
CA ASP A 250 -22.08 -4.64 12.82
C ASP A 250 -20.70 -4.73 13.48
N TYR A 251 -19.88 -3.68 13.40
CA TYR A 251 -18.50 -3.72 13.89
C TYR A 251 -18.34 -3.14 15.29
N ASN A 252 -17.75 -3.93 16.18
CA ASN A 252 -17.16 -3.51 17.44
C ASN A 252 -15.64 -3.77 17.45
N HIS A 253 -14.86 -2.95 18.16
CA HIS A 253 -13.41 -3.13 18.26
C HIS A 253 -13.03 -4.49 18.88
N SER A 254 -13.90 -5.05 19.73
CA SER A 254 -13.80 -6.39 20.30
C SER A 254 -14.01 -7.53 19.30
N ASP A 255 -14.50 -7.25 18.09
CA ASP A 255 -14.79 -8.27 17.07
C ASP A 255 -13.56 -8.70 16.28
N LEU A 256 -12.39 -8.12 16.59
CA LEU A 256 -11.16 -8.57 15.99
C LEU A 256 -10.83 -9.97 16.49
N PRO A 257 -10.49 -10.90 15.60
CA PRO A 257 -10.12 -12.25 16.03
C PRO A 257 -8.89 -12.16 16.95
N HIS A 258 -9.05 -12.68 18.15
CA HIS A 258 -7.99 -12.78 19.15
C HIS A 258 -7.41 -14.19 19.11
N LEU A 259 -6.09 -14.30 19.02
CA LEU A 259 -5.39 -15.58 19.11
C LEU A 259 -4.23 -15.43 20.11
N ASN A 260 -4.15 -16.35 21.06
CA ASN A 260 -3.07 -16.37 22.04
C ASN A 260 -1.71 -16.36 21.33
N GLY A 261 -0.79 -15.50 21.79
CA GLY A 261 0.52 -15.28 21.16
C GLY A 261 0.54 -14.32 19.98
N LEU A 262 -0.60 -13.74 19.57
CA LEU A 262 -0.66 -12.61 18.63
C LEU A 262 -1.30 -11.38 19.29
N LYS A 263 -0.47 -10.38 19.58
CA LYS A 263 -0.89 -9.11 20.16
C LYS A 263 -1.34 -8.12 19.07
N LEU A 264 -2.49 -7.47 19.25
CA LEU A 264 -2.90 -6.36 18.39
C LEU A 264 -2.03 -5.13 18.62
N ILE A 265 -1.58 -4.50 17.53
CA ILE A 265 -0.64 -3.36 17.55
C ILE A 265 -1.29 -2.12 16.97
N ALA A 266 -1.97 -2.29 15.83
CA ALA A 266 -2.69 -1.20 15.18
C ALA A 266 -3.94 -1.74 14.47
N ASN A 267 -4.96 -0.89 14.43
CA ASN A 267 -6.21 -1.12 13.70
C ASN A 267 -6.59 0.19 13.01
N SER A 268 -6.14 0.34 11.76
CA SER A 268 -6.37 1.57 10.99
C SER A 268 -7.59 1.42 10.10
N CYS A 269 -8.62 2.24 10.35
CA CYS A 269 -9.87 2.19 9.61
C CYS A 269 -9.83 3.07 8.35
N GLN A 270 -10.20 2.49 7.21
CA GLN A 270 -10.61 3.22 6.03
C GLN A 270 -12.13 3.09 5.86
N ASP A 271 -12.83 4.20 6.03
CA ASP A 271 -14.29 4.26 5.98
C ASP A 271 -14.82 4.49 4.54
N PHE A 272 -15.83 3.71 4.15
CA PHE A 272 -16.58 3.85 2.89
C PHE A 272 -18.09 4.11 3.12
N GLY A 273 -18.46 4.57 4.32
CA GLY A 273 -19.81 4.82 4.78
C GLY A 273 -20.50 3.56 5.28
N LYS A 274 -21.05 2.75 4.36
CA LYS A 274 -21.82 1.55 4.70
C LYS A 274 -20.96 0.35 5.14
N TRP A 275 -19.69 0.38 4.77
CA TRP A 275 -18.70 -0.62 5.18
C TRP A 275 -17.35 0.06 5.37
N GLN A 276 -16.49 -0.63 6.10
CA GLN A 276 -15.16 -0.19 6.44
C GLN A 276 -14.16 -1.26 6.01
N ARG A 277 -12.92 -0.83 5.78
CA ARG A 277 -11.78 -1.71 5.55
C ARG A 277 -10.73 -1.38 6.57
N ARG A 278 -10.31 -2.37 7.34
CA ARG A 278 -9.40 -2.16 8.46
C ARG A 278 -8.06 -2.80 8.17
N LEU A 279 -6.98 -2.02 8.25
CA LEU A 279 -5.62 -2.55 8.23
C LEU A 279 -5.29 -2.99 9.65
N ILE A 280 -5.26 -4.29 9.86
CA ILE A 280 -4.95 -4.89 11.15
C ILE A 280 -3.48 -5.24 11.16
N THR A 281 -2.77 -4.76 12.18
CA THR A 281 -1.37 -5.12 12.46
C THR A 281 -1.33 -5.84 13.79
N MET A 282 -0.84 -7.08 13.77
CA MET A 282 -0.58 -7.89 14.96
C MET A 282 0.91 -8.18 15.06
N GLN A 283 1.40 -8.49 16.26
CA GLN A 283 2.76 -8.95 16.51
C GLN A 283 2.73 -10.29 17.21
N LYS A 284 3.58 -11.22 16.78
CA LYS A 284 3.85 -12.42 17.56
C LYS A 284 4.57 -12.06 18.85
N GLU A 285 4.00 -12.49 19.97
CA GLU A 285 4.60 -12.30 21.29
C GLU A 285 5.87 -13.16 21.40
N ASP A 286 6.85 -12.65 22.13
CA ASP A 286 8.11 -13.33 22.35
C ASP A 286 7.94 -14.37 23.48
N PRO A 287 8.14 -15.67 23.24
CA PRO A 287 8.04 -16.71 24.26
C PRO A 287 8.93 -16.43 25.48
N ASP A 288 10.07 -15.78 25.28
CA ASP A 288 11.02 -15.47 26.36
C ASP A 288 10.59 -14.28 27.23
N GLN A 289 9.55 -13.55 26.82
CA GLN A 289 8.91 -12.47 27.61
C GLN A 289 7.57 -12.89 28.22
N LEU A 290 7.10 -14.12 27.96
CA LEU A 290 5.91 -14.68 28.56
C LEU A 290 6.28 -15.26 29.93
N ASP A 291 5.77 -14.62 31.01
CA ASP A 291 5.80 -15.21 32.34
C ASP A 291 5.24 -16.63 32.26
N THR A 292 6.07 -17.60 32.65
CA THR A 292 5.79 -19.02 32.44
C THR A 292 4.66 -19.47 33.38
N SER A 293 3.42 -19.40 32.91
CA SER A 293 2.33 -20.20 33.44
C SER A 293 1.51 -20.77 32.29
N SER A 294 1.88 -21.99 31.89
CA SER A 294 0.96 -23.10 31.61
C SER A 294 -0.30 -22.75 30.82
N GLU A 295 -0.30 -22.90 29.48
CA GLU A 295 -1.54 -23.21 28.70
C GLU A 295 -1.32 -23.46 27.18
N LEU A 296 -0.09 -23.61 26.68
CA LEU A 296 0.17 -23.65 25.22
C LEU A 296 -0.18 -24.96 24.48
N LEU A 297 -0.85 -25.93 25.11
CA LEU A 297 -1.11 -27.24 24.48
C LEU A 297 -2.55 -27.79 24.55
N ASP A 298 -3.52 -27.10 25.17
CA ASP A 298 -4.89 -27.63 25.33
C ASP A 298 -5.95 -27.04 24.38
N ASP A 299 -5.62 -26.02 23.57
CA ASP A 299 -6.58 -25.31 22.69
C ASP A 299 -7.14 -26.14 21.51
N PHE A 300 -6.76 -27.41 21.35
CA PHE A 300 -7.37 -28.30 20.37
C PHE A 300 -8.64 -29.01 20.85
N LYS A 301 -9.00 -28.93 22.14
CA LYS A 301 -10.15 -29.67 22.69
C LYS A 301 -11.33 -28.81 23.17
N ASP A 302 -11.13 -27.54 23.47
CA ASP A 302 -12.17 -26.67 24.08
C ASP A 302 -12.61 -25.51 23.19
N LEU A 303 -12.80 -25.74 21.88
CA LEU A 303 -13.84 -25.02 21.14
C LEU A 303 -15.21 -25.49 21.65
N LYS A 304 -15.56 -25.11 22.88
CA LYS A 304 -16.94 -25.21 23.34
C LYS A 304 -17.75 -24.27 22.46
N ILE A 305 -18.55 -24.87 21.60
CA ILE A 305 -19.68 -24.21 20.96
C ILE A 305 -20.59 -23.80 22.11
N ASP A 306 -20.48 -22.55 22.54
CA ASP A 306 -21.57 -21.93 23.27
C ASP A 306 -22.79 -21.93 22.33
N ASP A 307 -23.88 -22.56 22.76
CA ASP A 307 -25.15 -22.62 22.02
C ASP A 307 -25.85 -21.24 21.98
N SER A 308 -25.30 -20.23 22.65
CA SER A 308 -25.70 -18.84 22.46
C SER A 308 -25.15 -18.33 21.11
N PRO A 309 -25.99 -17.69 20.25
CA PRO A 309 -25.48 -17.15 19.00
C PRO A 309 -24.43 -16.09 19.31
N PRO A 310 -23.16 -16.26 18.89
CA PRO A 310 -22.14 -15.26 19.13
C PRO A 310 -22.59 -13.93 18.49
N PRO A 311 -22.23 -12.77 19.08
CA PRO A 311 -22.50 -11.49 18.44
C PRO A 311 -22.02 -11.53 16.99
N LEU A 312 -22.83 -11.01 16.07
CA LEU A 312 -22.55 -11.04 14.64
C LEU A 312 -21.32 -10.18 14.35
N LEU A 313 -20.14 -10.80 14.38
CA LEU A 313 -18.87 -10.14 14.06
C LEU A 313 -19.01 -9.36 12.75
N GLY A 314 -18.55 -8.11 12.72
CA GLY A 314 -18.75 -7.25 11.55
C GLY A 314 -18.20 -7.77 10.22
N HIS A 315 -17.32 -8.77 10.24
CA HIS A 315 -16.78 -9.45 9.06
C HIS A 315 -17.53 -10.74 8.66
N ARG A 316 -18.35 -11.31 9.55
CA ARG A 316 -19.10 -12.55 9.29
C ARG A 316 -20.20 -12.32 8.26
N HIS A 317 -20.26 -13.21 7.27
CA HIS A 317 -21.17 -13.07 6.11
C HIS A 317 -21.01 -11.74 5.35
N PHE A 318 -19.87 -11.04 5.49
CA PHE A 318 -19.64 -9.75 4.85
C PHE A 318 -19.87 -9.81 3.33
N ARG A 319 -19.43 -10.90 2.68
CA ARG A 319 -19.63 -11.11 1.23
C ARG A 319 -21.10 -11.03 0.84
N ASP A 320 -21.98 -11.69 1.60
CA ASP A 320 -23.41 -11.76 1.29
C ASP A 320 -24.08 -10.41 1.52
N LYS A 321 -23.72 -9.72 2.63
CA LYS A 321 -24.16 -8.35 2.92
C LYS A 321 -23.71 -7.37 1.84
N TYR A 322 -22.45 -7.45 1.42
CA TYR A 322 -21.89 -6.61 0.37
C TYR A 322 -22.58 -6.81 -0.98
N MET A 323 -22.85 -8.07 -1.37
CA MET A 323 -23.49 -8.39 -2.64
C MET A 323 -24.98 -8.05 -2.67
N LYS A 324 -25.69 -8.15 -1.54
CA LYS A 324 -27.08 -7.71 -1.40
C LYS A 324 -27.22 -6.19 -1.29
N GLY A 325 -26.12 -5.49 -0.96
CA GLY A 325 -26.12 -4.10 -0.55
C GLY A 325 -26.46 -4.00 0.93
N PHE A 326 -25.66 -3.23 1.68
CA PHE A 326 -25.97 -2.95 3.09
C PHE A 326 -27.29 -2.15 3.13
N SER A 327 -28.31 -2.74 3.73
CA SER A 327 -29.65 -2.15 3.94
C SER A 327 -29.56 -0.90 4.81
#